data_AF-A0A660QIP2-F1
#
_entry.id   AF-A0A660QIP2-F1
#
_cell.length_a   1.000
_cell.length_b   1.000
_cell.length_c   1.000
_cell.angle_alpha   90.00
_cell.angle_beta   90.00
_cell.angle_gamma   90.00
#
_symmetry.space_group_name_H-M   'P 1'
#
loop_
_entity.id
_entity.type
_entity.pdbx_description
1 polymer ?
#
loop_
_entity_poly.entity_id
_entity_poly.type
_entity_poly.pdbx_seq_one_letter_code
_entity_poly.pdbx_strand_id
1 'polypeptide(L)'
;SFQSQISELDDELILNVFQRPDVKDLPEIFPVIDPIDGKSLDEFDVGDNIYFVVLNLGSEENKKKLLNDFPDRFEGKTSNIPFPGTLVSKELVKSRKGGYHYLIKVDFGNGVLGKALIPKSLKILSSEKKYKAKITGESEEEWLGKIGEILEETEKGASSLKKLKELSEPPPIVKSSKMDFLIAFLLTLLFIGVFLIISYLFFG
;
A
#
# COMPACT_ATOMS: atom_id res chain seq x y z
N SER A 1 10.48 -7.65 -4.20
CA SER A 1 9.72 -7.70 -2.94
C SER A 1 9.12 -6.33 -2.71
N PHE A 2 7.98 -6.18 -2.02
CA PHE A 2 7.45 -4.86 -1.64
C PHE A 2 8.50 -3.99 -0.92
N GLN A 3 9.32 -4.61 -0.07
CA GLN A 3 10.45 -3.93 0.58
C GLN A 3 11.53 -3.44 -0.39
N SER A 4 11.71 -4.08 -1.54
CA SER A 4 12.69 -3.60 -2.54
C SER A 4 12.18 -2.36 -3.28
N GLN A 5 10.86 -2.21 -3.46
CA GLN A 5 10.27 -1.04 -4.13
C GLN A 5 10.27 0.20 -3.23
N ILE A 6 10.13 0.04 -1.91
CA ILE A 6 10.29 1.13 -0.94
C ILE A 6 11.78 1.49 -0.77
N SER A 7 12.67 0.49 -0.78
CA SER A 7 14.12 0.69 -0.69
C SER A 7 14.75 1.34 -1.93
N GLU A 8 14.00 1.48 -3.03
CA GLU A 8 14.45 2.19 -4.24
C GLU A 8 14.32 3.72 -4.14
N LEU A 9 13.65 4.22 -3.11
CA LEU A 9 13.66 5.65 -2.81
C LEU A 9 15.07 6.06 -2.35
N ASP A 10 15.69 6.90 -3.16
CA ASP A 10 16.99 7.47 -2.91
C ASP A 10 16.82 8.65 -1.96
N ASP A 11 17.32 8.57 -0.72
CA ASP A 11 17.12 9.62 0.30
C ASP A 11 17.57 11.01 -0.20
N GLU A 12 18.63 11.05 -1.03
CA GLU A 12 19.07 12.27 -1.70
C GLU A 12 18.04 12.79 -2.71
N LEU A 13 17.36 11.90 -3.45
CA LEU A 13 16.30 12.29 -4.39
C LEU A 13 15.11 12.89 -3.64
N ILE A 14 14.66 12.24 -2.56
CA ILE A 14 13.58 12.77 -1.71
C ILE A 14 13.96 14.16 -1.22
N LEU A 15 15.16 14.30 -0.64
CA LEU A 15 15.62 15.57 -0.09
C LEU A 15 15.66 16.68 -1.15
N ASN A 16 16.25 16.40 -2.32
CA ASN A 16 16.37 17.37 -3.40
C ASN A 16 15.00 17.78 -3.97
N VAL A 17 14.09 16.83 -4.16
CA VAL A 17 12.76 17.12 -4.70
C VAL A 17 11.92 17.85 -3.66
N PHE A 18 11.90 17.39 -2.42
CA PHE A 18 11.03 17.95 -1.37
C PHE A 18 11.51 19.31 -0.87
N GLN A 19 12.76 19.70 -1.12
CA GLN A 19 13.24 21.05 -0.82
C GLN A 19 12.89 22.10 -1.89
N ARG A 20 12.33 21.69 -3.04
CA ARG A 20 11.97 22.65 -4.09
C ARG A 20 10.95 23.68 -3.56
N PRO A 21 11.08 24.97 -3.93
CA PRO A 21 10.18 26.02 -3.45
C PRO A 21 8.69 25.75 -3.73
N ASP A 22 8.38 25.05 -4.82
CA ASP A 22 7.01 24.76 -5.25
C ASP A 22 6.36 23.56 -4.56
N VAL A 23 7.09 22.84 -3.69
CA VAL A 23 6.58 21.66 -2.98
C VAL A 23 6.91 21.62 -1.48
N LYS A 24 7.99 22.26 -1.03
CA LYS A 24 8.51 22.11 0.35
C LYS A 24 7.44 22.27 1.44
N ASP A 25 6.53 23.21 1.26
CA ASP A 25 5.52 23.58 2.26
C ASP A 25 4.21 22.78 2.12
N LEU A 26 4.08 21.94 1.08
CA LEU A 26 2.88 21.14 0.82
C LEU A 26 2.78 19.93 1.78
N PRO A 27 1.56 19.54 2.21
CA PRO A 27 1.32 18.27 2.88
C PRO A 27 1.95 17.08 2.14
N GLU A 28 2.53 16.15 2.88
CA GLU A 28 3.05 14.91 2.31
C GLU A 28 1.95 13.87 2.34
N ILE A 29 1.70 13.25 1.19
CA ILE A 29 0.66 12.24 1.02
C ILE A 29 1.27 10.96 0.46
N PHE A 30 0.54 9.86 0.59
CA PHE A 30 0.92 8.59 -0.01
C PHE A 30 -0.31 7.89 -0.60
N PRO A 31 -0.26 7.45 -1.87
CA PRO A 31 -1.42 6.85 -2.52
C PRO A 31 -1.75 5.49 -1.89
N VAL A 32 -3.03 5.13 -1.94
CA VAL A 32 -3.48 3.79 -1.59
C VAL A 32 -3.02 2.82 -2.68
N ILE A 33 -2.27 1.80 -2.28
CA ILE A 33 -1.71 0.78 -3.18
C ILE A 33 -2.76 -0.30 -3.45
N ASP A 34 -2.85 -0.75 -4.70
CA ASP A 34 -3.61 -1.96 -5.11
C ASP A 34 -2.73 -2.80 -6.05
N PRO A 35 -2.00 -3.82 -5.56
CA PRO A 35 -1.11 -4.62 -6.39
C PRO A 35 -1.85 -5.54 -7.39
N ILE A 36 -3.11 -5.87 -7.10
CA ILE A 36 -3.89 -6.85 -7.86
C ILE A 36 -4.52 -6.15 -9.07
N ASP A 37 -5.38 -5.16 -8.82
CA ASP A 37 -6.14 -4.47 -9.86
C ASP A 37 -5.83 -2.97 -9.95
N GLY A 38 -4.82 -2.50 -9.22
CA GLY A 38 -4.37 -1.12 -9.33
C GLY A 38 -3.68 -0.85 -10.66
N LYS A 39 -3.60 0.44 -10.97
CA LYS A 39 -2.98 0.95 -12.19
C LYS A 39 -1.68 1.68 -11.85
N SER A 40 -0.72 1.66 -12.77
CA SER A 40 0.45 2.54 -12.62
C SER A 40 0.03 3.99 -12.83
N LEU A 41 0.75 4.93 -12.22
CA LEU A 41 0.59 6.37 -12.49
C LEU A 41 0.76 6.74 -13.98
N ASP A 42 1.40 5.89 -14.78
CA ASP A 42 1.44 6.05 -16.25
C ASP A 42 0.05 6.13 -16.87
N GLU A 43 -0.92 5.42 -16.28
CA GLU A 43 -2.30 5.28 -16.78
C GLU A 43 -3.26 6.33 -16.20
N PHE A 44 -2.76 7.23 -15.34
CA PHE A 44 -3.54 8.34 -14.78
C PHE A 44 -3.25 9.63 -15.53
N ASP A 45 -4.31 10.35 -15.86
CA ASP A 45 -4.27 11.68 -16.44
C ASP A 45 -4.48 12.77 -15.38
N VAL A 46 -4.01 13.98 -15.67
CA VAL A 46 -4.30 15.14 -14.83
C VAL A 46 -5.82 15.39 -14.85
N GLY A 47 -6.41 15.50 -13.67
CA GLY A 47 -7.86 15.53 -13.47
C GLY A 47 -8.44 14.21 -12.90
N ASP A 48 -7.68 13.12 -12.94
CA ASP A 48 -8.12 11.85 -12.36
C ASP A 48 -8.11 11.87 -10.83
N ASN A 49 -8.97 11.06 -10.22
CA ASN A 49 -9.01 10.90 -8.78
C ASN A 49 -7.90 9.94 -8.30
N ILE A 50 -7.19 10.37 -7.26
CA ILE A 50 -6.24 9.56 -6.50
C ILE A 50 -6.75 9.45 -5.06
N TYR A 51 -6.70 8.23 -4.53
CA TYR A 51 -6.98 7.97 -3.12
C TYR A 51 -5.68 7.90 -2.35
N PHE A 52 -5.56 8.64 -1.24
CA PHE A 52 -4.31 8.76 -0.51
C PHE A 52 -4.51 8.94 0.98
N VAL A 53 -3.47 8.66 1.75
CA VAL A 53 -3.37 9.00 3.17
C VAL A 53 -2.42 10.18 3.34
N VAL A 54 -2.60 10.95 4.42
CA VAL A 54 -1.75 12.09 4.74
C VAL A 54 -0.67 11.62 5.72
N LEU A 55 0.60 11.81 5.35
CA LEU A 55 1.75 11.47 6.18
C LEU A 55 2.24 12.68 7.00
N ASN A 56 2.16 13.89 6.43
CA ASN A 56 2.53 15.14 7.07
C ASN A 56 1.62 16.28 6.57
N LEU A 57 1.29 17.22 7.45
CA LEU A 57 0.36 18.33 7.15
C LEU A 57 1.03 19.53 6.45
N GLY A 58 2.34 19.51 6.24
CA GLY A 58 3.09 20.58 5.60
C GLY A 58 3.23 21.81 6.51
N SER A 59 3.14 23.00 5.92
CA SER A 59 3.22 24.26 6.66
C SER A 59 2.07 24.44 7.66
N GLU A 60 2.26 25.31 8.66
CA GLU A 60 1.22 25.63 9.65
C GLU A 60 -0.05 26.24 9.01
N GLU A 61 0.07 26.90 7.85
CA GLU A 61 -1.08 27.38 7.08
C GLU A 61 -1.90 26.22 6.51
N ASN A 62 -1.23 25.28 5.82
CA ASN A 62 -1.88 24.10 5.25
C ASN A 62 -2.50 23.23 6.34
N LYS A 63 -1.79 23.03 7.46
CA LYS A 63 -2.27 22.31 8.63
C LYS A 63 -3.55 22.91 9.20
N LYS A 64 -3.60 24.22 9.44
CA LYS A 64 -4.82 24.88 9.95
C LYS A 64 -5.98 24.71 9.00
N LYS A 65 -5.74 24.89 7.69
CA LYS A 65 -6.78 24.73 6.68
C LYS A 65 -7.32 23.30 6.62
N LEU A 66 -6.44 22.30 6.63
CA LEU A 66 -6.84 20.89 6.63
C LEU A 66 -7.62 20.49 7.90
N LEU A 67 -7.20 20.96 9.08
CA LEU A 67 -7.89 20.66 10.33
C LEU A 67 -9.25 21.37 10.43
N ASN A 68 -9.37 22.58 9.85
CA ASN A 68 -10.64 23.31 9.82
C ASN A 68 -11.64 22.71 8.82
N ASP A 69 -11.17 22.34 7.62
CA ASP A 69 -12.04 21.85 6.55
C ASP A 69 -12.39 20.36 6.71
N PHE A 70 -11.54 19.59 7.38
CA PHE A 70 -11.69 18.14 7.57
C PHE A 70 -11.39 17.65 9.01
N PRO A 71 -12.03 18.20 10.06
CA PRO A 71 -11.70 17.89 11.45
C PRO A 71 -11.82 16.39 11.77
N ASP A 72 -12.88 15.74 11.30
CA ASP A 72 -13.17 14.31 11.56
C ASP A 72 -12.15 13.34 10.95
N ARG A 73 -11.30 13.83 10.04
CA ARG A 73 -10.33 13.02 9.28
C ARG A 73 -8.95 12.97 9.94
N PHE A 74 -8.72 13.81 10.94
CA PHE A 74 -7.45 13.89 11.66
C PHE A 74 -7.56 13.61 13.17
N GLU A 75 -8.78 13.41 13.68
CA GLU A 75 -9.04 13.10 15.09
C GLU A 75 -9.47 11.64 15.30
N GLY A 76 -8.91 10.96 16.32
CA GLY A 76 -9.39 9.64 16.76
C GLY A 76 -9.07 8.46 15.83
N LYS A 77 -9.96 7.44 15.81
CA LYS A 77 -9.76 6.17 15.05
C LYS A 77 -9.94 6.32 13.53
N THR A 78 -10.43 7.46 13.04
CA THR A 78 -10.74 7.74 11.63
C THR A 78 -9.56 8.33 10.84
N SER A 79 -8.44 8.60 11.51
CA SER A 79 -7.19 9.11 10.89
C SER A 79 -6.62 8.22 9.77
N ASN A 80 -7.07 6.97 9.66
CA ASN A 80 -6.62 6.02 8.62
C ASN A 80 -7.52 5.99 7.37
N ILE A 81 -8.60 6.79 7.32
CA ILE A 81 -9.50 6.79 6.17
C ILE A 81 -8.84 7.56 5.01
N PRO A 82 -8.63 6.93 3.84
CA PRO A 82 -8.01 7.59 2.70
C PRO A 82 -8.87 8.77 2.21
N PHE A 83 -8.22 9.87 1.86
CA PHE A 83 -8.80 11.00 1.16
C PHE A 83 -8.99 10.70 -0.32
N PRO A 84 -10.09 11.13 -0.93
CA PRO A 84 -10.17 11.32 -2.37
C PRO A 84 -9.57 12.69 -2.71
N GLY A 85 -8.82 12.78 -3.80
CA GLY A 85 -8.42 14.07 -4.35
C GLY A 85 -8.06 13.97 -5.82
N THR A 86 -7.86 15.11 -6.45
CA THR A 86 -7.69 15.21 -7.89
C THR A 86 -6.22 15.39 -8.24
N LEU A 87 -5.68 14.56 -9.13
CA LEU A 87 -4.31 14.70 -9.63
C LEU A 87 -4.18 16.01 -10.42
N VAL A 88 -3.38 16.95 -9.92
CA VAL A 88 -3.17 18.28 -10.55
C VAL A 88 -1.91 18.30 -11.39
N SER A 89 -0.87 17.57 -10.99
CA SER A 89 0.37 17.50 -11.76
C SER A 89 1.08 16.17 -11.55
N LYS A 90 1.73 15.67 -12.62
CA LYS A 90 2.58 14.49 -12.61
C LYS A 90 3.90 14.81 -13.32
N GLU A 91 5.01 14.74 -12.61
CA GLU A 91 6.36 15.02 -13.12
C GLU A 91 7.24 13.78 -12.99
N LEU A 92 7.90 13.37 -14.08
CA LEU A 92 8.83 12.24 -14.05
C LEU A 92 10.20 12.70 -13.55
N VAL A 93 10.67 12.13 -12.45
CA VAL A 93 11.95 12.42 -11.82
C VAL A 93 12.84 11.18 -11.85
N LYS A 94 14.09 11.35 -12.27
CA LYS A 94 15.07 10.28 -12.35
C LYS A 94 15.95 10.25 -11.10
N SER A 95 16.05 9.10 -10.45
CA SER A 95 17.02 8.84 -9.38
C SER A 95 18.43 8.72 -9.96
N ARG A 96 19.44 9.10 -9.16
CA ARG A 96 20.87 8.87 -9.49
C ARG A 96 21.18 7.38 -9.70
N LYS A 97 20.45 6.49 -9.02
CA LYS A 97 20.56 5.03 -9.14
C LYS A 97 19.85 4.45 -10.38
N GLY A 98 19.29 5.30 -11.24
CA GLY A 98 18.68 4.90 -12.51
C GLY A 98 17.18 4.59 -12.45
N GLY A 99 16.58 4.56 -11.27
CA GLY A 99 15.13 4.40 -11.08
C GLY A 99 14.32 5.64 -11.47
N TYR A 100 13.07 5.45 -11.90
CA TYR A 100 12.15 6.54 -12.25
C TYR A 100 11.02 6.64 -11.23
N HIS A 101 10.74 7.86 -10.81
CA HIS A 101 9.69 8.20 -9.86
C HIS A 101 8.80 9.28 -10.44
N TYR A 102 7.55 9.33 -10.00
CA TYR A 102 6.63 10.42 -10.25
C TYR A 102 6.53 11.30 -9.02
N LEU A 103 6.87 12.58 -9.17
CA LEU A 103 6.42 13.61 -8.26
C LEU A 103 5.00 13.99 -8.67
N ILE A 104 4.04 13.73 -7.79
CA ILE A 104 2.64 14.12 -8.02
C ILE A 104 2.24 15.25 -7.08
N LYS A 105 1.31 16.09 -7.55
CA LYS A 105 0.54 17.01 -6.71
C LYS A 105 -0.94 16.66 -6.82
N VAL A 106 -1.62 16.57 -5.69
CA VAL A 106 -3.04 16.19 -5.61
C VAL A 106 -3.79 17.24 -4.82
N ASP A 107 -4.89 17.75 -5.37
CA ASP A 107 -5.79 18.67 -4.66
C ASP A 107 -6.73 17.88 -3.75
N PHE A 108 -6.81 18.29 -2.49
CA PHE A 108 -7.75 17.76 -1.50
C PHE A 108 -9.20 18.18 -1.76
N GLY A 109 -9.45 19.10 -2.71
CA GLY A 109 -10.76 19.64 -3.07
C GLY A 109 -11.11 20.96 -2.38
N ASN A 110 -10.25 21.41 -1.46
CA ASN A 110 -10.34 22.72 -0.80
C ASN A 110 -9.23 23.68 -1.27
N GLY A 111 -8.48 23.33 -2.31
CA GLY A 111 -7.35 24.10 -2.82
C GLY A 111 -6.06 23.94 -2.00
N VAL A 112 -6.01 22.99 -1.05
CA VAL A 112 -4.75 22.53 -0.49
C VAL A 112 -4.19 21.44 -1.41
N LEU A 113 -2.92 21.56 -1.80
CA LEU A 113 -2.24 20.57 -2.61
C LEU A 113 -1.35 19.68 -1.75
N GLY A 114 -1.46 18.36 -1.88
CA GLY A 114 -0.52 17.39 -1.32
C GLY A 114 0.56 17.00 -2.32
N LYS A 115 1.73 16.60 -1.83
CA LYS A 115 2.86 16.10 -2.63
C LYS A 115 3.16 14.63 -2.31
N ALA A 116 3.56 13.88 -3.32
CA ALA A 116 4.14 12.55 -3.13
C ALA A 116 5.19 12.24 -4.19
N LEU A 117 6.21 11.46 -3.80
CA LEU A 117 7.17 10.87 -4.73
C LEU A 117 6.92 9.37 -4.79
N ILE A 118 6.53 8.87 -5.97
CA ILE A 118 6.00 7.52 -6.14
C ILE A 118 6.83 6.76 -7.18
N PRO A 119 7.36 5.57 -6.90
CA PRO A 119 8.02 4.75 -7.91
C PRO A 119 7.10 4.48 -9.11
N LYS A 120 7.63 4.60 -10.33
CA LYS A 120 6.86 4.38 -11.57
C LYS A 120 6.18 3.00 -11.63
N SER A 121 6.80 2.01 -11.01
CA SER A 121 6.31 0.62 -10.93
C SER A 121 5.17 0.41 -9.93
N LEU A 122 4.85 1.40 -9.09
CA LEU A 122 3.83 1.26 -8.05
C LEU A 122 2.44 1.27 -8.67
N LYS A 123 1.64 0.26 -8.34
CA LYS A 123 0.22 0.19 -8.70
C LYS A 123 -0.64 0.81 -7.61
N ILE A 124 -1.41 1.82 -7.98
CA ILE A 124 -2.27 2.57 -7.06
C ILE A 124 -3.75 2.28 -7.35
N LEU A 125 -4.57 2.43 -6.32
CA LEU A 125 -6.01 2.20 -6.38
C LEU A 125 -6.66 3.18 -7.36
N SER A 126 -7.34 2.65 -8.37
CA SER A 126 -8.02 3.44 -9.43
C SER A 126 -9.55 3.38 -9.36
N SER A 127 -10.12 2.44 -8.60
CA SER A 127 -11.57 2.17 -8.59
C SER A 127 -12.28 2.88 -7.44
N GLU A 128 -13.20 3.77 -7.77
CA GLU A 128 -14.09 4.44 -6.81
C GLU A 128 -14.97 3.46 -6.04
N LYS A 129 -15.40 2.36 -6.68
CA LYS A 129 -16.19 1.31 -6.03
C LYS A 129 -15.40 0.64 -4.89
N LYS A 130 -14.12 0.34 -5.14
CA LYS A 130 -13.23 -0.24 -4.12
C LYS A 130 -12.88 0.75 -3.01
N TYR A 131 -12.73 2.04 -3.36
CA TYR A 131 -12.57 3.10 -2.37
C TYR A 131 -13.79 3.18 -1.45
N LYS A 132 -15.01 3.22 -2.01
CA LYS A 132 -16.25 3.24 -1.23
C LYS A 132 -16.35 2.03 -0.31
N ALA A 133 -16.09 0.82 -0.81
CA ALA A 133 -16.07 -0.41 -0.01
C ALA A 133 -15.06 -0.35 1.17
N LYS A 134 -13.87 0.21 0.96
CA LYS A 134 -12.85 0.38 2.01
C LYS A 134 -13.25 1.40 3.09
N ILE A 135 -14.15 2.33 2.78
CA ILE A 135 -14.61 3.37 3.71
C ILE A 135 -15.92 3.01 4.40
N THR A 136 -16.84 2.35 3.70
CA THR A 136 -18.13 1.95 4.28
C THR A 136 -18.03 0.73 5.19
N GLY A 137 -16.92 -0.03 5.14
CA GLY A 137 -16.78 -1.23 5.97
C GLY A 137 -17.87 -2.27 5.70
N GLU A 138 -18.49 -2.23 4.50
CA GLU A 138 -19.39 -3.28 4.04
C GLU A 138 -18.59 -4.57 3.96
N SER A 139 -19.07 -5.57 4.70
CA SER A 139 -18.31 -6.70 5.16
C SER A 139 -17.72 -7.51 4.00
N GLU A 140 -16.58 -8.16 4.25
CA GLU A 140 -16.05 -9.20 3.38
C GLU A 140 -17.14 -10.20 2.94
N GLU A 141 -18.18 -10.42 3.76
CA GLU A 141 -19.32 -11.30 3.40
C GLU A 141 -20.22 -10.74 2.30
N GLU A 142 -20.50 -9.43 2.25
CA GLU A 142 -21.29 -8.85 1.15
C GLU A 142 -20.50 -8.78 -0.17
N TRP A 143 -19.18 -8.58 -0.09
CA TRP A 143 -18.30 -8.65 -1.24
C TRP A 143 -18.16 -10.09 -1.78
N LEU A 144 -17.98 -11.07 -0.89
CA LEU A 144 -17.98 -12.49 -1.26
C LEU A 144 -19.34 -12.95 -1.79
N GLY A 145 -20.45 -12.43 -1.24
CA GLY A 145 -21.81 -12.67 -1.73
C GLY A 145 -22.02 -12.15 -3.16
N LYS A 146 -21.60 -10.90 -3.43
CA LYS A 146 -21.67 -10.31 -4.79
C LYS A 146 -20.75 -11.03 -5.79
N ILE A 147 -19.60 -11.53 -5.35
CA ILE A 147 -18.73 -12.37 -6.20
C ILE A 147 -19.39 -13.73 -6.48
N GLY A 148 -20.05 -14.34 -5.49
CA GLY A 148 -20.83 -15.56 -5.68
C GLY A 148 -21.94 -15.39 -6.73
N GLU A 149 -22.68 -14.29 -6.66
CA GLU A 149 -23.76 -13.97 -7.62
C GLU A 149 -23.24 -13.75 -9.05
N ILE A 150 -22.11 -13.03 -9.20
CA ILE A 150 -21.46 -12.79 -10.49
C ILE A 150 -20.90 -14.09 -11.08
N LEU A 151 -20.35 -14.97 -10.24
CA LEU A 151 -19.85 -16.29 -10.68
C LEU A 151 -21.00 -17.20 -11.12
N GLU A 152 -22.13 -17.21 -10.40
CA GLU A 152 -23.32 -17.98 -10.76
C GLU A 152 -23.99 -17.48 -12.05
N GLU A 153 -23.99 -16.17 -12.32
CA GLU A 153 -24.45 -15.62 -13.60
C GLU A 153 -23.50 -15.97 -14.75
N THR A 154 -22.19 -16.05 -14.49
CA THR A 154 -21.18 -16.38 -15.49
C THR A 154 -21.18 -17.89 -15.83
N GLU A 155 -21.53 -18.76 -14.88
CA GLU A 155 -21.62 -20.21 -15.09
C GLU A 155 -22.81 -20.64 -15.97
N LYS A 156 -23.89 -19.84 -16.06
CA LYS A 156 -25.01 -20.12 -16.97
C LYS A 156 -24.69 -19.83 -18.45
N GLY A 157 -23.55 -19.20 -18.74
CA GLY A 157 -23.12 -18.83 -20.10
C GLY A 157 -22.00 -19.67 -20.72
N ALA A 158 -21.37 -20.58 -19.98
CA ALA A 158 -20.12 -21.23 -20.42
C ALA A 158 -20.25 -22.76 -20.61
N SER A 159 -21.05 -23.19 -21.58
CA SER A 159 -21.18 -24.60 -22.00
C SER A 159 -19.94 -25.16 -22.77
N SER A 160 -18.75 -24.59 -22.58
CA SER A 160 -17.60 -24.84 -23.47
C SER A 160 -16.28 -25.23 -22.78
N LEU A 161 -16.23 -25.42 -21.45
CA LEU A 161 -14.99 -25.81 -20.74
C LEU A 161 -15.07 -27.18 -20.04
N LYS A 162 -15.72 -28.16 -20.68
CA LYS A 162 -15.79 -29.57 -20.25
C LYS A 162 -14.48 -30.37 -20.44
N LYS A 163 -13.30 -29.71 -20.43
CA LYS A 163 -12.00 -30.37 -20.72
C LYS A 163 -10.93 -30.20 -19.62
N LEU A 164 -11.31 -29.96 -18.37
CA LEU A 164 -10.37 -30.00 -17.24
C LEU A 164 -10.97 -30.72 -16.02
N LYS A 165 -11.77 -31.75 -16.27
CA LYS A 165 -12.16 -32.75 -15.27
C LYS A 165 -11.38 -34.03 -15.52
N GLU A 166 -10.10 -34.03 -15.20
CA GLU A 166 -9.34 -35.28 -14.98
C GLU A 166 -7.99 -34.96 -14.36
N LEU A 167 -7.92 -35.05 -13.02
CA LEU A 167 -6.82 -35.61 -12.22
C LEU A 167 -7.08 -35.21 -10.76
N SER A 168 -8.01 -35.96 -10.17
CA SER A 168 -8.25 -36.07 -8.74
C SER A 168 -7.34 -37.17 -8.21
N GLU A 169 -6.42 -36.87 -7.29
CA GLU A 169 -6.08 -37.68 -6.10
C GLU A 169 -5.09 -36.92 -5.16
N PRO A 170 -5.15 -37.14 -3.82
CA PRO A 170 -4.50 -36.28 -2.80
C PRO A 170 -3.22 -36.93 -2.17
N PRO A 171 -2.60 -36.33 -1.13
CA PRO A 171 -1.22 -35.78 -1.09
C PRO A 171 -0.14 -36.81 -0.64
N PRO A 172 1.18 -36.58 -0.82
CA PRO A 172 1.97 -35.87 0.22
C PRO A 172 3.26 -35.15 -0.26
N ILE A 173 3.85 -34.40 0.68
CA ILE A 173 5.29 -34.20 0.97
C ILE A 173 5.58 -32.72 1.27
N VAL A 174 5.72 -32.45 2.57
CA VAL A 174 6.27 -31.22 3.13
C VAL A 174 7.69 -31.03 2.57
N LYS A 175 7.87 -30.02 1.72
CA LYS A 175 9.21 -29.56 1.34
C LYS A 175 9.76 -28.75 2.50
N SER A 176 10.69 -29.32 3.25
CA SER A 176 11.48 -28.58 4.22
C SER A 176 12.28 -27.49 3.50
N SER A 177 12.08 -26.25 3.92
CA SER A 177 12.85 -25.11 3.43
C SER A 177 14.15 -25.04 4.24
N LYS A 178 15.28 -24.71 3.60
CA LYS A 178 16.56 -24.44 4.31
C LYS A 178 16.43 -23.38 5.41
N MET A 179 15.39 -22.55 5.33
CA MET A 179 15.05 -21.55 6.34
C MET A 179 14.54 -22.19 7.65
N ASP A 180 13.86 -23.33 7.59
CA ASP A 180 13.34 -24.03 8.77
C ASP A 180 14.47 -24.60 9.63
N PHE A 181 15.57 -25.03 8.99
CA PHE A 181 16.78 -25.48 9.71
C PHE A 181 17.46 -24.33 10.46
N LEU A 182 17.55 -23.14 9.85
CA LEU A 182 18.16 -21.97 10.47
C LEU A 182 17.33 -21.49 11.67
N ILE A 183 16.00 -21.48 11.51
CA ILE A 183 15.07 -21.15 12.59
C ILE A 183 15.20 -22.15 13.75
N ALA A 184 15.18 -23.46 13.46
CA ALA A 184 15.35 -24.49 14.49
C ALA A 184 16.71 -24.39 15.21
N PHE A 185 17.78 -24.06 14.48
CA PHE A 185 19.12 -23.88 15.04
C PHE A 185 19.19 -22.69 16.00
N LEU A 186 18.63 -21.53 15.62
CA LEU A 186 18.57 -20.34 16.47
C LEU A 186 17.76 -20.59 17.74
N LEU A 187 16.63 -21.30 17.61
CA LEU A 187 15.76 -21.64 18.73
C LEU A 187 16.45 -22.60 19.72
N THR A 188 17.26 -23.53 19.20
CA THR A 188 18.07 -24.44 20.02
C THR A 188 19.15 -23.68 20.80
N LEU A 189 19.85 -22.72 20.17
CA LEU A 189 20.84 -21.87 20.85
C LEU A 189 20.21 -21.02 21.97
N LEU A 190 19.01 -20.50 21.73
CA LEU A 190 18.25 -19.76 22.74
C LEU A 190 18.00 -20.62 23.99
N PHE A 191 17.49 -21.85 23.80
CA PHE A 191 17.22 -22.77 24.91
C PHE A 191 18.48 -23.16 25.67
N ILE A 192 19.60 -23.42 24.98
CA ILE A 192 20.88 -23.71 25.62
C ILE A 192 21.36 -22.52 26.46
N GLY A 193 21.25 -21.29 25.92
CA GLY A 193 21.63 -20.07 26.65
C GLY A 193 20.81 -19.88 27.93
N VAL A 194 19.48 -20.04 27.84
CA VAL A 194 18.60 -19.98 29.02
C VAL A 194 18.95 -21.07 30.03
N PHE A 195 19.20 -22.29 29.57
CA PHE A 195 19.59 -23.40 30.44
C PHE A 195 20.90 -23.13 31.17
N LEU A 196 21.91 -22.55 30.50
CA LEU A 196 23.18 -22.18 31.13
C LEU A 196 23.00 -21.08 32.19
N ILE A 197 22.16 -20.08 31.93
CA ILE A 197 21.85 -19.02 32.91
C ILE A 197 21.17 -19.62 34.14
N ILE A 198 20.17 -20.48 33.94
CA ILE A 198 19.49 -21.17 35.05
C ILE A 198 20.50 -22.05 35.80
N SER A 199 21.30 -22.85 35.12
CA SER A 199 22.28 -23.71 35.78
C SER A 199 23.32 -22.89 36.55
N TYR A 200 23.74 -21.73 36.05
CA TYR A 200 24.63 -20.83 36.75
C TYR A 200 23.99 -20.22 38.01
N LEU A 201 22.71 -19.85 37.95
CA LEU A 201 22.00 -19.26 39.09
C LEU A 201 21.67 -20.27 40.20
N PHE A 202 21.48 -21.55 39.85
CA PHE A 202 21.06 -22.57 40.81
C PHE A 202 22.19 -23.52 41.25
N PHE A 203 23.28 -23.63 40.46
CA PHE A 203 24.41 -24.52 40.75
C PHE A 203 25.78 -23.83 40.69
N GLY A 204 25.83 -22.51 40.47
CA GLY A 204 27.04 -21.68 40.52
C GLY A 204 27.22 -20.95 41.85
#